data_AF-A0A2N9EMH5-F1
#
_entry.id   AF-A0A2N9EMH5-F1
#
_cell.length_a   1.000
_cell.length_b   1.000
_cell.length_c   1.000
_cell.angle_alpha   90.00
_cell.angle_beta   90.00
_cell.angle_gamma   90.00
#
_symmetry.space_group_name_H-M   'P 1'
#
loop_
_entity.id
_entity.type
_entity.pdbx_description
1 polymer ?
#
loop_
_entity_poly.entity_id
_entity_poly.type
_entity_poly.pdbx_seq_one_letter_code
_entity_poly.pdbx_strand_id
1 'polypeptide(L)'
;MAFSSSQNNNYAINLNVVPSTAPEVWRPYFLSPNGPVTVIDSVMLSGTIATTVAVDLLTPEDGRVLAGRTDTQTINDSMAFTIQCVASVSNMGRRLHVKNHEVRALCSQITILQRLLKNKKKVGELKEENKRLKNLVDSYANDLVARSTKQGKTTTELQKQYERLLFEVKELASHPIP
;
A
#
# COMPACT_ATOMS: atom_id res chain seq x y z
N MET A 1 51.44 1.07 11.17
CA MET A 1 50.94 2.44 11.36
C MET A 1 49.61 2.34 12.09
N ALA A 2 49.56 2.87 13.32
CA ALA A 2 48.36 2.84 14.14
C ALA A 2 47.42 3.98 13.71
N PHE A 3 46.17 3.66 13.39
CA PHE A 3 45.13 4.66 13.20
C PHE A 3 44.51 4.98 14.56
N SER A 4 44.75 6.21 15.03
CA SER A 4 44.10 6.78 16.20
C SER A 4 42.62 7.01 15.91
N SER A 5 41.75 6.33 16.67
CA SER A 5 40.32 6.64 16.77
C SER A 5 40.18 7.97 17.52
N SER A 6 39.80 9.03 16.81
CA SER A 6 39.27 10.21 17.50
C SER A 6 37.85 9.89 17.97
N GLN A 7 37.59 10.17 19.25
CA GLN A 7 36.29 10.01 19.87
C GLN A 7 35.27 10.86 19.13
N ASN A 8 34.36 10.16 18.44
CA ASN A 8 33.15 10.73 17.89
C ASN A 8 32.28 11.19 19.07
N ASN A 9 32.33 12.48 19.37
CA ASN A 9 31.39 13.13 20.27
C ASN A 9 30.01 13.06 19.61
N ASN A 10 29.32 11.93 19.85
CA ASN A 10 27.95 11.71 19.43
C ASN A 10 27.05 12.72 20.15
N TYR A 11 26.91 13.92 19.58
CA TYR A 11 25.70 14.70 19.75
C TYR A 11 24.58 13.91 19.08
N ALA A 12 24.00 12.97 19.82
CA ALA A 12 22.81 12.25 19.39
C ALA A 12 21.68 13.26 19.25
N ILE A 13 21.44 13.71 18.01
CA ILE A 13 20.31 14.57 17.68
C ILE A 13 19.05 13.75 17.93
N ASN A 14 18.40 13.98 19.07
CA ASN A 14 17.15 13.34 19.41
C ASN A 14 16.04 13.94 18.52
N LEU A 15 15.66 13.19 17.48
CA LEU A 15 14.61 13.58 16.52
C LEU A 15 13.20 13.68 17.13
N ASN A 16 13.01 13.28 18.40
CA ASN A 16 11.73 13.40 19.11
C ASN A 16 11.60 14.69 19.93
N VAL A 17 12.64 15.53 19.98
CA VAL A 17 12.55 16.85 20.64
C VAL A 17 11.87 17.82 19.69
N VAL A 18 10.65 18.23 20.02
CA VAL A 18 9.97 19.33 19.34
C VAL A 18 10.72 20.63 19.65
N PRO A 19 11.25 21.37 18.66
CA PRO A 19 11.93 22.64 18.92
C PRO A 19 10.93 23.64 19.51
N SER A 20 11.19 24.12 20.73
CA SER A 20 10.32 25.10 21.41
C SER A 20 10.33 26.48 20.73
N THR A 21 11.26 26.71 19.81
CA THR A 21 11.39 27.91 19.00
C THR A 21 11.74 27.48 17.58
N ALA A 22 11.06 28.06 16.59
CA ALA A 22 11.42 27.87 15.19
C ALA A 22 12.91 28.22 15.04
N PRO A 23 13.74 27.36 14.42
CA PRO A 23 15.12 27.70 14.17
C PRO A 23 15.14 29.01 13.38
N GLU A 24 16.01 29.93 13.78
CA GLU A 24 16.26 31.16 13.04
C GLU A 24 16.84 30.74 11.68
N VAL A 25 15.94 30.51 10.72
CA VAL A 25 16.32 30.12 9.37
C VAL A 25 17.11 31.29 8.83
N TRP A 26 18.43 31.12 8.70
CA TRP A 26 19.28 32.10 8.05
C TRP A 26 18.70 32.36 6.65
N ARG A 27 18.21 33.58 6.43
CA ARG A 27 17.67 34.05 5.16
C ARG A 27 18.71 34.97 4.54
N PRO A 28 19.66 34.45 3.75
CA PRO A 28 20.56 35.31 3.02
C PRO A 28 19.76 36.17 2.05
N TYR A 29 19.91 37.48 2.17
CA TYR A 29 19.41 38.45 1.19
C TYR A 29 20.59 38.87 0.35
N PHE A 30 20.67 38.36 -0.86
CA PHE A 30 21.74 38.71 -1.80
C PHE A 30 21.39 40.02 -2.50
N LEU A 31 22.26 41.02 -2.42
CA LEU A 31 22.02 42.35 -2.97
C LEU A 31 22.93 42.60 -4.17
N SER A 32 22.35 42.61 -5.36
CA SER A 32 23.03 42.97 -6.60
C SER A 32 22.92 44.48 -6.85
N PRO A 33 23.81 45.09 -7.66
CA PRO A 33 23.67 46.48 -8.10
C PRO A 33 22.32 46.79 -8.75
N ASN A 34 21.62 45.79 -9.28
CA ASN A 34 20.30 45.92 -9.91
C ASN A 34 19.12 45.67 -8.94
N GLY A 35 19.38 45.42 -7.66
CA GLY A 35 18.39 45.08 -6.64
C GLY A 35 18.60 43.70 -6.00
N PRO A 36 17.67 43.26 -5.13
CA PRO A 36 17.74 41.95 -4.50
C PRO A 36 17.72 40.81 -5.52
N VAL A 37 18.54 39.78 -5.31
CA VAL A 37 18.47 38.54 -6.09
C VAL A 37 17.20 37.80 -5.73
N THR A 38 16.46 37.39 -6.74
CA THR A 38 15.14 36.78 -6.64
C THR A 38 15.15 35.37 -7.25
N VAL A 39 14.05 34.63 -7.12
CA VAL A 39 13.91 33.25 -7.63
C VAL A 39 14.03 33.17 -9.17
N ILE A 40 13.84 34.28 -9.88
CA ILE A 40 13.99 34.34 -11.34
C ILE A 40 15.46 34.51 -11.78
N ASP A 41 16.34 34.90 -10.87
CA ASP A 41 17.75 35.11 -11.16
C ASP A 41 18.52 33.79 -11.13
N SER A 42 19.42 33.59 -12.09
CA SER A 42 20.18 32.35 -12.24
C SER A 42 21.66 32.57 -12.08
N VAL A 43 22.23 31.99 -11.01
CA VAL A 43 23.68 31.91 -10.76
C VAL A 43 24.41 31.16 -11.89
N MET A 44 23.73 30.24 -12.57
CA MET A 44 24.33 29.46 -13.66
C MET A 44 24.37 30.21 -15.00
N LEU A 45 23.50 31.20 -15.19
CA LEU A 45 23.34 31.91 -16.46
C LEU A 45 23.87 33.36 -16.43
N SER A 46 24.07 33.94 -15.25
CA SER A 46 24.53 35.32 -15.09
C SER A 46 25.76 35.39 -14.21
N GLY A 47 26.89 35.79 -14.80
CA GLY A 47 28.13 36.03 -14.07
C GLY A 47 27.99 37.10 -13.00
N THR A 48 27.19 38.15 -13.23
CA THR A 48 26.95 39.22 -12.25
C THR A 48 26.21 38.71 -11.02
N ILE A 49 25.19 37.86 -11.21
CA ILE A 49 24.45 37.24 -10.10
C ILE A 49 25.35 36.25 -9.36
N ALA A 50 26.14 35.45 -10.10
CA ALA A 50 27.09 34.52 -9.50
C ALA A 50 28.12 35.23 -8.62
N THR A 51 28.70 36.32 -9.09
CA THR A 51 29.66 37.13 -8.32
C THR A 51 29.00 37.74 -7.08
N THR A 52 27.78 38.30 -7.22
CA THR A 52 27.05 38.89 -6.08
C THR A 52 26.81 37.84 -4.99
N VAL A 53 26.25 36.68 -5.37
CA VAL A 53 25.98 35.58 -4.43
C VAL A 53 27.27 35.05 -3.81
N ALA A 54 28.35 34.95 -4.59
CA ALA A 54 29.64 34.49 -4.08
C ALA A 54 30.24 35.46 -3.05
N VAL A 55 30.20 36.77 -3.31
CA VAL A 55 30.71 37.80 -2.40
C VAL A 55 29.96 37.77 -1.06
N ASP A 56 28.64 37.64 -1.11
CA ASP A 56 27.79 37.57 0.08
C ASP A 56 27.93 36.24 0.86
N LEU A 57 28.47 35.19 0.23
CA LEU A 57 28.74 33.90 0.87
C LEU A 57 30.16 33.79 1.45
N LEU A 58 31.11 34.60 0.98
CA LEU A 58 32.50 34.55 1.44
C LEU A 58 32.66 35.30 2.75
N THR A 59 33.23 34.64 3.75
CA THR A 59 33.67 35.31 4.97
C THR A 59 35.05 35.97 4.76
N PRO A 60 35.43 36.95 5.59
CA PRO A 60 36.78 37.52 5.55
C PRO A 60 37.89 36.47 5.72
N GLU A 61 37.63 35.37 6.44
CA GLU A 61 38.58 34.27 6.59
C GLU A 61 38.73 33.48 5.28
N ASP A 62 37.65 33.25 4.55
CA ASP A 62 37.69 32.60 3.23
C ASP A 62 38.53 33.43 2.25
N GLY A 63 38.40 34.76 2.28
CA GLY A 63 39.23 35.67 1.49
C GLY A 63 40.72 35.54 1.79
N ARG A 64 41.11 35.39 3.07
CA ARG A 64 42.51 35.16 3.47
C ARG A 64 43.04 33.81 2.97
N VAL A 65 42.22 32.76 3.06
CA VAL A 65 42.56 31.41 2.58
C VAL A 65 42.73 31.41 1.06
N LEU A 66 41.84 32.09 0.33
CA LEU A 66 41.91 32.20 -1.13
C LEU A 66 43.10 33.04 -1.61
N ALA A 67 43.42 34.15 -0.94
CA ALA A 67 44.55 35.02 -1.29
C ALA A 67 45.92 34.32 -1.18
N GLY A 68 46.03 33.28 -0.34
CA GLY A 68 47.25 32.47 -0.20
C GLY A 68 47.36 31.30 -1.18
N ARG A 69 46.33 31.05 -2.01
CA ARG A 69 46.35 29.95 -3.00
C ARG A 69 46.87 30.42 -4.34
N THR A 70 47.62 29.53 -5.00
CA THR A 70 47.99 29.70 -6.40
C THR A 70 46.83 29.30 -7.30
N ASP A 71 46.75 29.90 -8.50
CA ASP A 71 45.70 29.60 -9.48
C ASP A 71 45.60 28.09 -9.78
N THR A 72 46.74 27.41 -9.89
CA THR A 72 46.79 25.96 -10.10
C THR A 72 46.16 25.17 -8.96
N GLN A 73 46.37 25.58 -7.70
CA GLN A 73 45.77 24.92 -6.54
C GLN A 73 44.26 25.12 -6.53
N THR A 74 43.79 26.34 -6.80
CA THR A 74 42.36 26.67 -6.87
C THR A 74 41.65 25.89 -7.98
N ILE A 75 42.28 25.76 -9.15
CA ILE A 75 41.75 24.95 -10.26
C ILE A 75 41.66 23.47 -9.87
N ASN A 76 42.70 22.91 -9.26
CA ASN A 76 42.72 21.51 -8.83
C ASN A 76 41.65 21.22 -7.78
N ASP A 77 41.50 22.09 -6.80
CA ASP A 77 40.48 21.96 -5.75
C ASP A 77 39.06 22.08 -6.32
N SER A 78 38.84 23.01 -7.26
CA SER A 78 37.57 23.14 -7.97
C SER A 78 37.24 21.88 -8.78
N MET A 79 38.20 21.30 -9.49
CA MET A 79 38.00 20.06 -10.23
C MET A 79 37.67 18.88 -9.30
N ALA A 80 38.41 18.76 -8.20
CA ALA A 80 38.16 17.72 -7.20
C ALA A 80 36.74 17.84 -6.61
N PHE A 81 36.31 19.07 -6.29
CA PHE A 81 34.95 19.35 -5.83
C PHE A 81 33.91 18.98 -6.90
N THR A 82 34.10 19.38 -8.16
CA THR A 82 33.19 19.00 -9.26
C THR A 82 33.06 17.49 -9.40
N ILE A 83 34.17 16.74 -9.35
CA ILE A 83 34.14 15.26 -9.42
C ILE A 83 33.35 14.67 -8.25
N GLN A 84 33.58 15.16 -7.03
CA GLN A 84 32.85 14.70 -5.84
C GLN A 84 31.36 15.03 -5.91
N CYS A 85 30.99 16.22 -6.38
CA CYS A 85 29.59 16.62 -6.59
C CYS A 85 28.91 15.69 -7.60
N VAL A 86 29.53 15.45 -8.76
CA VAL A 86 29.00 14.54 -9.78
C VAL A 86 28.83 13.13 -9.22
N ALA A 87 29.81 12.62 -8.47
CA ALA A 87 29.72 11.31 -7.84
C ALA A 87 28.58 11.24 -6.81
N SER A 88 28.42 12.27 -5.99
CA SER A 88 27.36 12.38 -4.99
C SER A 88 25.97 12.40 -5.63
N VAL A 89 25.75 13.27 -6.63
CA VAL A 89 24.48 13.37 -7.37
C VAL A 89 24.18 12.05 -8.11
N SER A 90 25.19 11.43 -8.72
CA SER A 90 25.04 10.12 -9.39
C SER A 90 24.62 9.02 -8.40
N ASN A 91 25.23 8.98 -7.21
CA ASN A 91 24.86 8.03 -6.17
C ASN A 91 23.43 8.25 -5.66
N MET A 92 23.01 9.51 -5.47
CA MET A 92 21.62 9.85 -5.14
C MET A 92 20.66 9.40 -6.24
N GLY A 93 21.00 9.63 -7.51
CA GLY A 93 20.21 9.19 -8.67
C GLY A 93 20.03 7.67 -8.69
N ARG A 94 21.10 6.89 -8.44
CA ARG A 94 21.02 5.42 -8.35
C ARG A 94 20.11 4.96 -7.22
N ARG A 95 20.26 5.53 -6.02
CA ARG A 95 19.40 5.20 -4.87
C ARG A 95 17.94 5.52 -5.14
N LEU A 96 17.68 6.68 -5.75
CA LEU A 96 16.33 7.09 -6.13
C LEU A 96 15.72 6.14 -7.16
N HIS A 97 16.51 5.72 -8.16
CA HIS A 97 16.07 4.75 -9.17
C HIS A 97 15.66 3.41 -8.55
N VAL A 98 16.46 2.88 -7.61
CA VAL A 98 16.12 1.65 -6.87
C VAL A 98 14.82 1.83 -6.07
N LYS A 99 14.68 2.93 -5.32
CA LYS A 99 13.45 3.22 -4.56
C LYS A 99 12.22 3.38 -5.45
N ASN A 100 12.37 3.96 -6.64
CA ASN A 100 11.28 4.07 -7.60
C ASN A 100 10.79 2.68 -8.08
N HIS A 101 11.72 1.75 -8.31
CA HIS A 101 11.34 0.36 -8.63
C HIS A 101 10.59 -0.33 -7.50
N GLU A 102 11.05 -0.18 -6.25
CA GLU A 102 10.34 -0.71 -5.07
C GLU A 102 8.91 -0.14 -4.98
N VAL A 103 8.75 1.18 -5.13
CA VAL A 103 7.44 1.84 -5.12
C VAL A 103 6.53 1.28 -6.23
N ARG A 104 7.07 1.10 -7.44
CA ARG A 104 6.31 0.51 -8.56
C ARG A 104 5.87 -0.92 -8.25
N ALA A 105 6.73 -1.74 -7.66
CA ALA A 105 6.39 -3.10 -7.26
C ALA A 105 5.29 -3.11 -6.18
N LEU A 106 5.36 -2.21 -5.21
CA LEU A 106 4.32 -2.06 -4.18
C LEU A 106 2.98 -1.61 -4.79
N CYS A 107 2.98 -0.65 -5.72
CA CYS A 107 1.77 -0.22 -6.44
C CYS A 107 1.11 -1.38 -7.18
N SER A 108 1.90 -2.25 -7.84
CA SER A 108 1.39 -3.46 -8.49
C SER A 108 0.75 -4.43 -7.49
N GLN A 109 1.38 -4.65 -6.33
CA GLN A 109 0.84 -5.51 -5.27
C GLN A 109 -0.48 -4.96 -4.70
N ILE A 110 -0.54 -3.66 -4.42
CA ILE A 110 -1.76 -2.98 -3.95
C ILE A 110 -2.90 -3.17 -4.95
N THR A 111 -2.61 -3.05 -6.24
CA THR A 111 -3.61 -3.24 -7.31
C THR A 111 -4.18 -4.67 -7.29
N ILE A 112 -3.32 -5.69 -7.10
CA ILE A 112 -3.76 -7.09 -6.98
C ILE A 112 -4.64 -7.27 -5.73
N LEU A 113 -4.20 -6.74 -4.57
CA LEU A 113 -4.95 -6.85 -3.32
C LEU A 113 -6.32 -6.16 -3.41
N GLN A 114 -6.42 -5.00 -4.06
CA GLN A 114 -7.70 -4.32 -4.28
C GLN A 114 -8.68 -5.18 -5.10
N ARG A 115 -8.20 -5.88 -6.14
CA ARG A 115 -9.05 -6.80 -6.91
C ARG A 115 -9.53 -7.98 -6.07
N LEU A 116 -8.65 -8.56 -5.26
CA LEU A 116 -9.02 -9.64 -4.33
C LEU A 116 -10.04 -9.17 -3.29
N LEU A 117 -9.89 -7.96 -2.76
CA LEU A 117 -10.85 -7.38 -1.82
C LEU A 117 -12.20 -7.13 -2.48
N LYS A 118 -12.24 -6.68 -3.75
CA LYS A 118 -13.50 -6.53 -4.50
C LYS A 118 -14.24 -7.86 -4.64
N ASN A 119 -13.54 -8.97 -4.81
CA ASN A 119 -14.15 -10.31 -4.84
C ASN A 119 -14.80 -10.71 -3.50
N LYS A 120 -14.38 -10.11 -2.36
CA LYS A 120 -15.06 -10.30 -1.07
C LYS A 120 -16.51 -9.82 -1.09
N LYS A 121 -16.88 -8.85 -1.94
CA LYS A 121 -18.28 -8.46 -2.12
C LYS A 121 -19.12 -9.64 -2.66
N LYS A 122 -18.54 -10.45 -3.54
CA LYS A 122 -19.18 -11.64 -4.10
C LYS A 122 -19.45 -12.72 -3.03
N VAL A 123 -18.66 -12.75 -1.95
CA VAL A 123 -18.94 -13.60 -0.78
C VAL A 123 -20.25 -13.18 -0.10
N GLY A 124 -20.57 -11.88 -0.06
CA GLY A 124 -21.84 -11.40 0.48
C GLY A 124 -23.04 -11.87 -0.34
N GLU A 125 -22.95 -11.80 -1.67
CA GLU A 125 -23.97 -12.29 -2.60
C GLU A 125 -24.17 -13.82 -2.45
N LEU A 126 -23.07 -14.58 -2.46
CA LEU A 126 -23.10 -16.04 -2.26
C LEU A 126 -23.67 -16.44 -0.90
N LYS A 127 -23.46 -15.64 0.14
CA LYS A 127 -24.03 -15.89 1.48
C LYS A 127 -25.55 -15.74 1.48
N GLU A 128 -26.07 -14.73 0.78
CA GLU A 128 -27.51 -14.53 0.67
C GLU A 128 -28.16 -15.61 -0.21
N GLU A 129 -27.52 -16.00 -1.31
CA GLU A 129 -27.97 -17.10 -2.15
C GLU A 129 -28.00 -18.44 -1.38
N ASN A 130 -26.97 -18.74 -0.59
CA ASN A 130 -26.96 -19.91 0.29
C ASN A 130 -28.12 -19.90 1.31
N LYS A 131 -28.49 -18.73 1.83
CA LYS A 131 -29.64 -18.59 2.74
C LYS A 131 -30.95 -18.92 2.02
N ARG A 132 -31.13 -18.44 0.79
CA ARG A 132 -32.31 -18.72 -0.04
C ARG A 132 -32.40 -20.20 -0.40
N LEU A 133 -31.29 -20.80 -0.81
CA LEU A 133 -31.21 -22.23 -1.11
C LEU A 133 -31.56 -23.09 0.10
N LYS A 134 -31.08 -22.73 1.29
CA LYS A 134 -31.43 -23.43 2.53
C LYS A 134 -32.94 -23.41 2.78
N ASN A 135 -33.58 -22.24 2.68
CA ASN A 135 -35.03 -22.12 2.84
C ASN A 135 -35.80 -22.98 1.81
N LEU A 136 -35.30 -23.04 0.58
CA LEU A 136 -35.90 -23.86 -0.48
C LEU A 136 -35.79 -25.36 -0.16
N VAL A 137 -34.62 -25.81 0.30
CA VAL A 137 -34.40 -27.20 0.74
C VAL A 137 -35.32 -27.56 1.89
N ASP A 138 -35.44 -26.69 2.90
CA ASP A 138 -36.32 -26.91 4.05
C ASP A 138 -37.79 -27.01 3.61
N SER A 139 -38.22 -26.16 2.66
CA SER A 139 -39.56 -26.22 2.07
C SER A 139 -39.81 -27.53 1.32
N TYR A 140 -38.84 -28.00 0.52
CA TYR A 140 -38.95 -29.27 -0.18
C TYR A 140 -38.98 -30.46 0.77
N ALA A 141 -38.16 -30.45 1.83
CA ALA A 141 -38.16 -31.48 2.85
C ALA A 141 -39.54 -31.57 3.54
N ASN A 142 -40.13 -30.41 3.87
CA ASN A 142 -41.47 -30.35 4.47
C ASN A 142 -42.56 -30.88 3.52
N ASP A 143 -42.55 -30.50 2.24
CA ASP A 143 -43.50 -31.02 1.24
C ASP A 143 -43.36 -32.54 1.08
N LEU A 144 -42.13 -33.04 1.01
CA LEU A 144 -41.87 -34.47 0.88
C LEU A 144 -42.41 -35.26 2.08
N VAL A 145 -42.19 -34.76 3.30
CA VAL A 145 -42.74 -35.37 4.54
C VAL A 145 -44.27 -35.34 4.52
N ALA A 146 -44.89 -34.24 4.09
CA ALA A 146 -46.35 -34.13 3.99
C ALA A 146 -46.93 -35.11 2.97
N ARG A 147 -46.27 -35.28 1.81
CA ARG A 147 -46.68 -36.27 0.80
C ARG A 147 -46.51 -37.70 1.32
N SER A 148 -45.37 -38.00 1.94
CA SER A 148 -45.10 -39.34 2.51
C SER A 148 -46.11 -39.71 3.59
N THR A 149 -46.45 -38.79 4.49
CA THR A 149 -47.48 -39.03 5.52
C THR A 149 -48.87 -39.20 4.93
N LYS A 150 -49.23 -38.43 3.89
CA LYS A 150 -50.50 -38.63 3.16
C LYS A 150 -50.55 -40.00 2.47
N GLN A 151 -49.47 -40.39 1.81
CA GLN A 151 -49.36 -41.68 1.15
C GLN A 151 -49.47 -42.83 2.16
N GLY A 152 -48.77 -42.74 3.31
CA GLY A 152 -48.88 -43.72 4.38
C GLY A 152 -50.32 -43.93 4.85
N LYS A 153 -51.08 -42.84 5.04
CA LYS A 153 -52.52 -42.92 5.38
C LYS A 153 -53.33 -43.67 4.32
N THR A 154 -53.10 -43.35 3.03
CA THR A 154 -53.82 -44.03 1.94
C THR A 154 -53.45 -45.51 1.83
N THR A 155 -52.19 -45.88 2.08
CA THR A 155 -51.74 -47.27 2.07
C THR A 155 -52.37 -48.06 3.22
N THR A 156 -52.42 -47.49 4.43
CA THR A 156 -53.09 -48.13 5.58
C THR A 156 -54.58 -48.34 5.33
N GLU A 157 -55.28 -47.36 4.74
CA GLU A 157 -56.69 -47.52 4.41
C GLU A 157 -56.91 -48.60 3.35
N LEU A 158 -56.12 -48.61 2.28
CA LEU A 158 -56.22 -49.62 1.23
C LEU A 158 -55.94 -51.03 1.76
N GLN A 159 -54.99 -51.16 2.70
CA GLN A 159 -54.72 -52.43 3.36
C GLN A 159 -55.91 -52.94 4.18
N LYS A 160 -56.59 -52.05 4.93
CA LYS A 160 -57.82 -52.42 5.66
C LYS A 160 -58.93 -52.88 4.71
N GLN A 161 -59.11 -52.18 3.58
CA GLN A 161 -60.10 -52.56 2.56
C GLN A 161 -59.79 -53.93 1.98
N TYR A 162 -58.52 -54.21 1.69
CA TYR A 162 -58.07 -55.52 1.20
C TYR A 162 -58.35 -56.65 2.21
N GLU A 163 -58.03 -56.45 3.50
CA GLU A 163 -58.28 -57.43 4.55
C GLU A 163 -59.78 -57.73 4.72
N ARG A 164 -60.62 -56.69 4.66
CA ARG A 164 -62.09 -56.87 4.70
C ARG A 164 -62.59 -57.69 3.51
N LEU A 165 -62.19 -57.34 2.30
CA LEU A 165 -62.60 -58.07 1.09
C LEU A 165 -62.14 -59.53 1.13
N LEU A 166 -60.92 -59.78 1.60
CA LEU A 166 -60.39 -61.14 1.76
C LEU A 166 -61.24 -61.97 2.74
N PHE A 167 -61.73 -61.37 3.82
CA PHE A 167 -62.65 -62.01 4.75
C PHE A 167 -64.00 -62.34 4.09
N GLU A 168 -64.60 -61.38 3.38
CA GLU A 168 -65.87 -61.58 2.65
C GLU A 168 -65.77 -62.69 1.59
N VAL A 169 -64.68 -62.75 0.83
CA VAL A 169 -64.45 -63.82 -0.16
C VAL A 169 -64.35 -65.20 0.50
N LYS A 170 -63.72 -65.30 1.68
CA LYS A 170 -63.63 -66.56 2.43
C LYS A 170 -65.00 -67.00 2.95
N GLU A 171 -65.81 -66.08 3.46
CA GLU A 171 -67.20 -66.36 3.88
C GLU A 171 -68.06 -66.86 2.71
N LEU A 172 -67.99 -66.21 1.55
CA LEU A 172 -68.73 -66.64 0.36
C LEU A 172 -68.29 -68.02 -0.14
N ALA A 173 -66.99 -68.33 -0.09
CA ALA A 173 -66.48 -69.66 -0.44
C ALA A 173 -66.87 -70.76 0.57
N SER A 174 -67.32 -70.37 1.77
CA SER A 174 -67.74 -71.30 2.83
C SER A 174 -69.23 -71.66 2.76
N HIS A 175 -70.02 -70.98 1.93
CA HIS A 175 -71.43 -71.29 1.69
C HIS A 175 -71.55 -72.36 0.59
N PRO A 176 -72.26 -73.49 0.81
CA PRO A 176 -72.41 -74.53 -0.20
C PRO A 176 -73.25 -74.01 -1.37
N ILE A 177 -72.78 -74.26 -2.60
CA ILE A 177 -73.59 -74.00 -3.80
C ILE A 177 -74.76 -75.02 -3.78
N PRO A 178 -76.01 -74.58 -3.98
CA PRO A 178 -77.19 -75.45 -4.03
C PRO A 178 -77.11 -76.54 -5.10
#